data_AF-A0A8S0FLY6-F1
#
_entry.id   AF-A0A8S0FLY6-F1
#
_cell.length_a   1.000
_cell.length_b   1.000
_cell.length_c   1.000
_cell.angle_alpha   90.00
_cell.angle_beta   90.00
_cell.angle_gamma   90.00
#
_symmetry.space_group_name_H-M   'P 1'
#
loop_
_entity.id
_entity.type
_entity.pdbx_description
1 polymer ?
#
loop_
_entity_poly.entity_id
_entity_poly.type
_entity_poly.pdbx_seq_one_letter_code
_entity_poly.pdbx_strand_id
1 'polypeptide(L)'
;MMKSLIIVNPADCIGCRTCEVACVVAHPSEQELNADIFLPRLKVQRLDSISAPVMCHQCENAPCVGACPVGALTMGEQVVQANSARCIGCHELRQCVPVWNDHHSVIAGGYPATNREMRSL
;
A
#
# COMPACT_ATOMS: atom_id res chain seq x y z
N MET A 1 -22.36 -11.79 7.43
CA MET A 1 -21.51 -10.93 6.58
C MET A 1 -20.22 -11.68 6.26
N MET A 2 -19.72 -11.59 5.02
CA MET A 2 -18.54 -12.34 4.54
C MET A 2 -17.36 -11.39 4.40
N LYS A 3 -16.22 -11.72 5.01
CA LYS A 3 -14.97 -10.96 4.87
C LYS A 3 -14.03 -11.72 3.93
N SER A 4 -13.54 -11.04 2.91
CA SER A 4 -12.60 -11.63 1.95
C SER A 4 -11.21 -11.75 2.58
N LEU A 5 -10.65 -12.95 2.54
CA LEU A 5 -9.29 -13.23 3.01
C LEU A 5 -8.44 -13.68 1.84
N ILE A 6 -7.18 -13.24 1.83
CA ILE A 6 -6.17 -13.71 0.89
C ILE A 6 -5.20 -14.60 1.66
N ILE A 7 -5.07 -15.84 1.21
CA ILE A 7 -4.17 -16.83 1.81
C ILE A 7 -3.02 -17.06 0.82
N VAL A 8 -1.80 -17.01 1.34
CA VAL A 8 -0.57 -17.20 0.57
C VAL A 8 0.16 -18.40 1.16
N ASN A 9 0.56 -19.33 0.30
CA ASN A 9 1.49 -20.40 0.65
C ASN A 9 2.91 -19.99 0.20
N PRO A 10 3.84 -19.66 1.12
CA PRO A 10 5.20 -19.27 0.75
C PRO A 10 5.98 -20.38 0.04
N ALA A 11 5.62 -21.65 0.25
CA ALA A 11 6.31 -22.78 -0.40
C ALA A 11 6.10 -22.80 -1.93
N ASP A 12 4.97 -22.28 -2.42
CA ASP A 12 4.65 -22.22 -3.85
C ASP A 12 5.13 -20.92 -4.50
N CYS A 13 5.55 -19.94 -3.69
CA CYS A 13 5.99 -18.66 -4.19
C CYS A 13 7.44 -18.77 -4.68
N ILE A 14 7.61 -18.67 -6.00
CA ILE A 14 8.93 -18.61 -6.64
C ILE A 14 9.47 -17.18 -6.76
N GLY A 15 8.72 -16.19 -6.27
CA GLY A 15 9.08 -14.78 -6.32
C GLY A 15 9.10 -14.15 -7.71
N CYS A 16 8.23 -14.61 -8.62
CA CYS A 16 8.15 -14.12 -10.01
C CYS A 16 7.62 -12.68 -10.16
N ARG A 17 7.06 -12.08 -9.10
CA ARG A 17 6.50 -10.71 -9.06
C ARG A 17 5.30 -10.46 -9.99
N THR A 18 4.75 -11.47 -10.63
CA THR A 18 3.54 -11.33 -11.48
C THR A 18 2.35 -10.76 -10.69
N CYS A 19 2.25 -11.08 -9.39
CA CYS A 19 1.22 -10.52 -8.51
C CYS A 19 1.36 -9.01 -8.29
N GLU A 20 2.57 -8.45 -8.36
CA GLU A 20 2.81 -7.00 -8.26
C GLU A 20 2.27 -6.30 -9.51
N VAL A 21 2.62 -6.81 -10.69
CA VAL A 21 2.16 -6.28 -11.98
C VAL A 21 0.64 -6.37 -12.08
N ALA A 22 0.06 -7.53 -11.74
CA ALA A 22 -1.38 -7.72 -11.72
C ALA A 22 -2.10 -6.72 -10.81
N CYS A 23 -1.50 -6.38 -9.66
CA CYS A 23 -2.05 -5.40 -8.73
C CYS A 23 -2.12 -4.00 -9.34
N VAL A 24 -1.04 -3.54 -9.97
CA VAL A 24 -1.00 -2.22 -10.64
C VAL A 24 -2.00 -2.16 -11.80
N VAL A 25 -2.05 -3.21 -12.64
CA VAL A 25 -2.99 -3.28 -13.77
C VAL A 25 -4.45 -3.30 -13.31
N ALA A 26 -4.75 -3.92 -12.16
CA ALA A 26 -6.11 -3.96 -11.60
C ALA A 26 -6.53 -2.66 -10.90
N HIS A 27 -5.59 -1.77 -10.55
CA HIS A 27 -5.87 -0.54 -9.80
C HIS A 27 -5.33 0.74 -10.49
N PRO A 28 -5.67 0.97 -11.77
CA PRO A 28 -5.12 2.07 -12.56
C PRO A 28 -5.65 3.46 -12.17
N SER A 29 -6.69 3.56 -11.34
CA SER A 29 -7.27 4.86 -10.94
C SER A 29 -6.50 5.57 -9.82
N GLU A 30 -5.51 4.91 -9.23
CA GLU A 30 -4.60 5.48 -8.23
C GLU A 30 -3.21 5.81 -8.79
N GLN A 31 -2.99 5.47 -10.07
CA GLN A 31 -1.79 5.79 -10.83
C GLN A 31 -2.22 6.19 -12.24
N GLU A 32 -2.02 7.44 -12.67
CA GLU A 32 -1.88 7.63 -14.12
C GLU A 32 -0.78 6.66 -14.57
N LEU A 33 -1.12 5.75 -15.50
CA LEU A 33 -0.22 4.73 -16.03
C LEU A 33 0.92 5.42 -16.78
N ASN A 34 1.85 6.00 -16.03
CA ASN A 34 3.14 6.42 -16.50
C ASN A 34 4.12 5.27 -16.16
N ALA A 35 5.13 5.10 -17.00
CA ALA A 35 6.14 4.08 -16.76
C ALA A 35 6.98 4.34 -15.51
N ASP A 36 6.90 5.56 -14.95
CA ASP A 36 7.70 6.03 -13.84
C ASP A 36 7.08 5.74 -12.46
N ILE A 37 5.80 5.34 -12.40
CA ILE A 37 5.05 5.08 -11.17
C ILE A 37 4.58 3.62 -11.16
N PHE A 38 5.43 2.75 -10.62
CA PHE A 38 5.10 1.35 -10.32
C PHE A 38 4.91 1.17 -8.81
N LEU A 39 3.66 1.29 -8.34
CA LEU A 39 3.32 1.27 -6.91
C LEU A 39 2.28 0.18 -6.58
N PRO A 40 2.65 -1.12 -6.62
CA PRO A 40 1.75 -2.19 -6.25
C PRO A 40 1.37 -2.12 -4.75
N ARG A 41 0.16 -2.55 -4.39
CA ARG A 41 -0.31 -2.61 -3.00
C ARG A 41 0.24 -3.81 -2.20
N LEU A 42 1.02 -4.65 -2.87
CA LEU A 42 1.70 -5.82 -2.32
C LEU A 42 3.13 -5.83 -2.87
N LYS A 43 4.07 -6.39 -2.11
CA LYS A 43 5.45 -6.57 -2.56
C LYS A 43 5.94 -7.97 -2.25
N VAL A 44 6.54 -8.62 -3.24
CA VAL A 44 7.25 -9.88 -3.07
C VAL A 44 8.56 -9.60 -2.34
N GLN A 45 8.65 -10.13 -1.13
CA GLN A 45 9.89 -10.24 -0.38
C GLN A 45 10.58 -11.54 -0.74
N ARG A 46 11.90 -11.46 -1.00
CA ARG A 46 12.77 -12.62 -1.21
C ARG A 46 13.82 -12.62 -0.12
N LEU A 47 13.86 -13.69 0.65
CA LEU A 47 14.95 -14.04 1.56
C LEU A 47 15.67 -15.28 0.99
N ASP A 48 16.78 -15.67 1.60
CA ASP A 48 17.69 -16.71 1.10
C ASP A 48 16.98 -18.03 0.74
N SER A 49 15.98 -18.44 1.51
CA SER A 49 15.29 -19.72 1.34
C SER A 49 13.76 -19.62 1.21
N ILE A 50 13.21 -18.40 1.22
CA ILE A 50 11.76 -18.19 1.22
C ILE A 50 11.43 -16.93 0.43
N SER A 51 10.35 -17.00 -0.34
CA SER A 51 9.75 -15.80 -0.92
C SER A 51 8.26 -15.77 -0.66
N ALA A 52 7.72 -14.58 -0.48
CA ALA A 52 6.29 -14.39 -0.29
C ALA A 52 5.89 -12.95 -0.63
N PRO A 53 4.70 -12.75 -1.23
CA PRO A 53 4.07 -11.44 -1.24
C PRO A 53 3.68 -11.01 0.18
N VAL A 54 4.10 -9.80 0.55
CA VAL A 54 3.70 -9.10 1.77
C VAL A 54 2.73 -7.99 1.37
N MET A 55 1.62 -7.86 2.09
CA MET A 55 0.54 -6.93 1.78
C MET A 55 -0.28 -6.61 3.03
N CYS A 56 -1.20 -5.65 2.93
CA CYS A 56 -2.18 -5.43 4.00
C CYS A 56 -3.10 -6.64 4.15
N HIS A 57 -3.19 -7.17 5.37
CA HIS A 57 -4.07 -8.30 5.71
C HIS A 57 -5.53 -7.90 5.94
N GLN A 58 -5.86 -6.60 5.87
CA GLN A 58 -7.22 -6.10 6.10
C GLN A 58 -7.78 -6.57 7.45
N CYS A 59 -6.96 -6.46 8.50
CA CYS A 59 -7.30 -6.91 9.86
C CYS A 59 -8.64 -6.34 10.31
N GLU A 60 -9.47 -7.13 11.00
CA GLU A 60 -10.74 -6.64 11.58
C GLU A 60 -10.49 -5.68 12.75
N ASN A 61 -9.57 -6.06 13.64
CA ASN A 61 -9.04 -5.17 14.65
C ASN A 61 -7.69 -4.64 14.16
N ALA A 62 -7.73 -3.58 13.34
CA ALA A 62 -6.54 -3.02 12.69
C ALA A 62 -5.82 -2.03 13.62
N PRO A 63 -4.71 -2.40 14.30
CA PRO A 63 -4.00 -1.50 15.20
C PRO A 63 -3.43 -0.27 14.47
N CYS A 64 -3.15 -0.40 13.17
CA CYS A 64 -2.70 0.71 12.33
C CYS A 64 -3.72 1.85 12.23
N VAL A 65 -5.01 1.57 12.30
CA VAL A 65 -6.05 2.60 12.31
C VAL A 65 -6.00 3.39 13.62
N GLY A 66 -5.93 2.70 14.77
CA GLY A 66 -5.90 3.34 16.08
C GLY A 66 -4.62 4.12 16.37
N ALA A 67 -3.50 3.69 15.79
CA ALA A 67 -2.20 4.33 15.97
C ALA A 67 -1.96 5.52 15.02
N CYS A 68 -2.80 5.76 14.01
CA CYS A 68 -2.58 6.85 13.06
C CYS A 68 -2.97 8.20 13.70
N PRO A 69 -2.02 9.11 14.01
CA PRO A 69 -2.31 10.33 14.77
C PRO A 69 -3.16 11.33 14.00
N VAL A 70 -3.10 11.26 12.67
CA VAL A 70 -3.80 12.18 11.73
C VAL A 70 -5.05 11.57 11.11
N GLY A 71 -5.40 10.31 11.47
CA GLY A 71 -6.53 9.60 10.91
C GLY A 71 -6.45 9.41 9.39
N ALA A 72 -5.24 9.23 8.84
CA ALA A 72 -5.02 8.89 7.44
C ALA A 72 -5.42 7.45 7.12
N LEU A 73 -5.54 6.60 8.14
CA LEU A 73 -6.13 5.26 8.01
C LEU A 73 -7.46 5.21 8.75
N THR A 74 -8.46 4.61 8.11
CA THR A 74 -9.79 4.42 8.68
C THR A 74 -10.30 3.02 8.40
N MET A 75 -11.17 2.51 9.27
CA MET A 75 -11.92 1.30 8.99
C MET A 75 -13.15 1.68 8.15
N GLY A 76 -13.21 1.21 6.90
CA GLY A 76 -14.43 1.26 6.08
C GLY A 76 -15.41 0.15 6.47
N GLU A 77 -16.32 -0.22 5.58
CA GLU A 77 -17.31 -1.28 5.90
C GLU A 77 -16.65 -2.62 6.26
N GLN A 78 -15.59 -3.01 5.53
CA GLN A 78 -14.91 -4.30 5.75
C GLN A 78 -13.39 -4.26 5.50
N VAL A 79 -12.87 -3.11 5.07
CA VAL A 79 -11.48 -2.92 4.65
C VAL A 79 -10.91 -1.67 5.31
N VAL A 80 -9.62 -1.71 5.62
CA VAL A 80 -8.84 -0.54 5.98
C VAL A 80 -8.65 0.32 4.74
N GLN A 81 -9.07 1.57 4.83
CA GLN A 81 -8.93 2.58 3.78
C GLN A 81 -7.82 3.55 4.16
N ALA A 82 -7.07 4.00 3.15
CA ALA A 82 -6.01 4.98 3.32
C ALA A 82 -6.36 6.28 2.59
N ASN A 83 -6.09 7.40 3.23
CA ASN A 83 -6.17 8.73 2.66
C ASN A 83 -4.76 9.34 2.65
N SER A 84 -4.08 9.20 1.52
CA SER A 84 -2.71 9.67 1.34
C SER A 84 -2.56 11.18 1.54
N ALA A 85 -3.59 11.97 1.23
CA ALA A 85 -3.56 13.43 1.41
C ALA A 85 -3.52 13.86 2.89
N ARG A 86 -3.94 12.99 3.81
CA ARG A 86 -3.85 13.23 5.26
C ARG A 86 -2.55 12.71 5.88
N CYS A 87 -1.78 11.90 5.16
CA CYS A 87 -0.59 11.25 5.70
C CYS A 87 0.54 12.26 5.87
N ILE A 88 1.11 12.35 7.07
CA ILE A 88 2.23 13.24 7.39
C ILE A 88 3.59 12.52 7.44
N GLY A 89 3.64 11.24 7.07
CA GLY A 89 4.87 10.45 7.13
C GLY A 89 5.42 10.25 8.55
N CYS A 90 4.57 10.05 9.57
CA CYS A 90 5.04 9.93 10.96
C CYS A 90 5.84 8.66 11.27
N HIS A 91 5.83 7.64 10.38
CA HIS A 91 6.60 6.39 10.49
C HIS A 91 6.40 5.55 11.78
N GLU A 92 5.55 5.97 12.71
CA GLU A 92 5.29 5.28 14.00
C GLU A 92 4.79 3.85 13.82
N LEU A 93 4.22 3.54 12.66
CA LEU A 93 4.06 2.18 12.17
C LEU A 93 4.58 2.06 10.74
N ARG A 94 5.62 1.24 10.54
CA ARG A 94 6.04 0.74 9.21
C ARG A 94 4.92 0.05 8.42
N GLN A 95 3.79 -0.25 9.08
CA GLN A 95 2.64 -0.95 8.54
C GLN A 95 1.45 -0.02 8.22
N CYS A 96 1.53 1.28 8.54
CA CYS A 96 0.47 2.24 8.17
C CYS A 96 0.45 2.54 6.67
N VAL A 97 1.51 2.17 5.96
CA VAL A 97 1.58 2.24 4.52
C VAL A 97 1.57 0.79 4.06
N PRO A 98 0.52 0.30 3.37
CA PRO A 98 0.44 -1.07 2.82
C PRO A 98 1.62 -1.42 1.88
N VAL A 99 2.84 -1.61 2.38
CA VAL A 99 4.03 -1.91 1.56
C VAL A 99 4.21 -0.98 0.34
N TRP A 100 3.63 0.24 0.35
CA TRP A 100 3.59 1.12 -0.82
C TRP A 100 4.94 1.78 -1.11
N ASN A 101 5.89 1.79 -0.17
CA ASN A 101 7.12 2.55 -0.32
C ASN A 101 8.21 2.05 0.62
N ASP A 102 8.80 0.90 0.30
CA ASP A 102 10.13 0.55 0.80
C ASP A 102 11.26 1.28 0.04
N HIS A 103 10.93 2.31 -0.75
CA HIS A 103 11.89 3.35 -1.11
C HIS A 103 11.89 4.43 -0.03
N HIS A 104 12.92 4.40 0.82
CA HIS A 104 13.38 5.52 1.66
C HIS A 104 13.58 6.86 0.89
N SER A 105 13.35 6.89 -0.43
CA SER A 105 13.65 8.00 -1.33
C SER A 105 12.41 8.78 -1.81
N VAL A 106 11.19 8.31 -1.58
CA VAL A 106 9.97 8.96 -2.12
C VAL A 106 9.26 9.85 -1.08
N ILE A 107 9.69 9.83 0.18
CA ILE A 107 9.07 10.64 1.26
C ILE A 107 9.82 11.97 1.50
N ALA A 108 10.79 12.31 0.63
CA ALA A 108 11.33 13.68 0.58
C ALA A 108 10.46 14.65 -0.26
N GLY A 109 9.44 14.14 -0.96
CA GLY A 109 8.44 14.94 -1.64
C GLY A 109 7.10 14.28 -1.41
N GLY A 110 6.18 14.95 -0.72
CA GLY A 110 4.84 14.43 -0.47
C GLY A 110 4.24 13.82 -1.73
N TYR A 111 3.43 12.77 -1.56
CA TYR A 111 2.51 12.35 -2.62
C TYR A 111 1.89 13.63 -3.20
N PRO A 112 2.00 13.89 -4.51
CA PRO A 112 1.28 15.01 -5.08
C PRO A 112 -0.18 14.75 -4.76
N ALA A 113 -0.74 15.60 -3.90
CA ALA A 113 -2.17 15.67 -3.67
C ALA A 113 -2.77 15.73 -5.07
N THR A 114 -3.48 14.68 -5.46
CA THR A 114 -4.14 14.59 -6.76
C THR A 114 -4.98 15.84 -6.93
N ASN A 115 -4.53 16.73 -7.82
CA ASN A 115 -5.23 17.87 -8.40
C ASN A 115 -6.33 18.51 -7.55
N ARG A 116 -5.92 19.43 -6.66
CA ARG A 116 -6.70 20.64 -6.41
C ARG A 116 -5.74 21.76 -6.05
N GLU A 117 -5.66 22.76 -6.92
CA GLU A 117 -4.99 24.06 -6.73
C GLU A 117 -3.47 24.12 -6.97
N MET A 118 -3.07 24.18 -8.24
CA MET A 118 -1.89 24.96 -8.67
C MET A 118 -1.99 25.36 -10.16
N ARG A 119 -3.12 26.00 -10.51
CA ARG A 119 -3.11 26.99 -11.62
C ARG A 119 -2.52 28.29 -11.05
N SER A 120 -1.63 28.92 -11.80
CA SER A 120 -0.75 30.07 -11.45
C SER A 120 0.41 29.66 -10.54
N LEU A 121 1.67 29.66 -10.99
CA LEU A 121 2.38 30.55 -11.90
C LEU A 121 3.31 29.77 -12.86
#